data_AF-A0A318SCU5-F1
#
_entry.id   AF-A0A318SCU5-F1
#
_cell.length_a   1.000
_cell.length_b   1.000
_cell.length_c   1.000
_cell.angle_alpha   90.00
_cell.angle_beta   90.00
_cell.angle_gamma   90.00
#
_symmetry.space_group_name_H-M   'P 1'
#
loop_
_entity.id
_entity.type
_entity.pdbx_description
1 polymer ?
#
loop_
_entity_poly.entity_id
_entity_poly.type
_entity_poly.pdbx_seq_one_letter_code
_entity_poly.pdbx_strand_id
1 'polypeptide(L)'
;MTTTASVRVSSDDQVLTASASTSLQDVYAALPAGLFPPFPNVELPGGVGDLIARGGFGQTFFFAGDVLGATFRTRSGRIVKAGGRVVKNVQGYDLTRLLVGSFGVLGEVVDVTLRLRPGRAFVQAKRAGALTDLAALPITPRFAWQDGGEVFAAHFGAVREVERFVEIFGGEEVGTLDFTRRFPDGMGVGPSSLKDGRFAWANGHGRPSVPMLFERLAEAL
;
A
#
# COMPACT_ATOMS: atom_id res chain seq x y z
N MET A 1 -15.80 -17.38 11.27
CA MET A 1 -16.55 -16.97 10.06
C MET A 1 -15.51 -16.66 9.00
N THR A 2 -15.45 -17.48 7.96
CA THR A 2 -14.51 -17.31 6.84
C THR A 2 -15.04 -16.17 5.98
N THR A 3 -14.54 -14.95 6.16
CA THR A 3 -14.91 -13.81 5.32
C THR A 3 -14.40 -14.08 3.92
N THR A 4 -15.30 -14.43 3.00
CA THR A 4 -15.00 -14.56 1.57
C THR A 4 -14.38 -13.25 1.08
N ALA A 5 -13.19 -13.31 0.47
CA ALA A 5 -12.57 -12.14 -0.12
C ALA A 5 -13.55 -11.50 -1.09
N SER A 6 -13.90 -10.23 -0.87
CA SER A 6 -14.87 -9.51 -1.70
C SER A 6 -14.27 -8.18 -2.12
N VAL A 7 -14.31 -7.91 -3.42
CA VAL A 7 -13.84 -6.65 -4.02
C VAL A 7 -15.02 -6.00 -4.74
N ARG A 8 -15.24 -4.71 -4.50
CA ARG A 8 -16.24 -3.91 -5.19
C ARG A 8 -15.58 -2.65 -5.74
N VAL A 9 -15.67 -2.47 -7.05
CA VAL A 9 -15.12 -1.31 -7.75
C VAL A 9 -16.26 -0.39 -8.15
N SER A 10 -16.13 0.90 -7.85
CA SER A 10 -16.91 1.97 -8.46
C SER A 10 -15.98 2.75 -9.38
N SER A 11 -16.08 2.50 -10.69
CA SER A 11 -15.21 3.13 -11.69
C SER A 11 -15.50 4.63 -11.82
N ASP A 12 -16.78 5.00 -11.80
CA ASP A 12 -17.23 6.40 -11.92
C ASP A 12 -16.76 7.24 -10.73
N ASP A 13 -16.76 6.66 -9.53
CA ASP A 13 -16.27 7.32 -8.31
C ASP A 13 -14.76 7.19 -8.12
N GLN A 14 -14.08 6.34 -8.91
CA GLN A 14 -12.67 5.97 -8.75
C GLN A 14 -12.35 5.45 -7.34
N VAL A 15 -13.16 4.51 -6.87
CA VAL A 15 -13.04 3.92 -5.52
C VAL A 15 -13.14 2.40 -5.58
N LEU A 16 -12.34 1.73 -4.76
CA LEU A 16 -12.43 0.30 -4.51
C LEU A 16 -12.71 0.05 -3.03
N THR A 17 -13.62 -0.87 -2.72
CA THR A 17 -13.81 -1.42 -1.38
C THR A 17 -13.45 -2.89 -1.38
N ALA A 18 -12.65 -3.33 -0.42
CA ALA A 18 -12.23 -4.73 -0.30
C ALA A 18 -12.16 -5.19 1.17
N SER A 19 -12.40 -6.48 1.40
CA SER A 19 -12.12 -7.11 2.70
C SER A 19 -10.62 -7.17 2.94
N ALA A 20 -10.18 -7.09 4.19
CA ALA A 20 -8.78 -7.04 4.59
C ALA A 20 -7.93 -8.20 4.04
N SER A 21 -8.51 -9.39 3.96
CA SER A 21 -7.86 -10.61 3.44
C SER A 21 -7.71 -10.65 1.93
N THR A 22 -8.25 -9.68 1.19
CA THR A 22 -8.11 -9.63 -0.27
C THR A 22 -6.64 -9.48 -0.64
N SER A 23 -6.13 -10.37 -1.49
CA SER A 23 -4.74 -10.29 -1.99
C SER A 23 -4.55 -9.04 -2.85
N LEU A 24 -3.31 -8.56 -2.97
CA LEU A 24 -3.05 -7.39 -3.83
C LEU A 24 -3.28 -7.75 -5.29
N GLN A 25 -2.99 -8.98 -5.70
CA GLN A 25 -3.29 -9.49 -7.03
C GLN A 25 -4.80 -9.61 -7.32
N ASP A 26 -5.62 -10.02 -6.35
CA ASP A 26 -7.08 -10.04 -6.55
C ASP A 26 -7.63 -8.62 -6.75
N VAL A 27 -7.03 -7.62 -6.10
CA VAL A 27 -7.34 -6.21 -6.39
C VAL A 27 -6.97 -5.86 -7.82
N TYR A 28 -5.74 -6.14 -8.26
CA TYR A 28 -5.32 -5.88 -9.65
C TYR A 28 -6.22 -6.59 -10.67
N ALA A 29 -6.61 -7.84 -10.41
CA ALA A 29 -7.49 -8.62 -11.28
C ALA A 29 -8.92 -8.08 -11.36
N ALA A 30 -9.42 -7.44 -10.30
CA ALA A 30 -10.75 -6.87 -10.25
C ALA A 30 -10.87 -5.46 -10.86
N LEU A 31 -9.76 -4.78 -11.09
CA LEU A 31 -9.77 -3.41 -11.61
C LEU A 31 -10.01 -3.36 -13.12
N PRO A 32 -10.84 -2.42 -13.60
CA PRO A 32 -10.96 -2.18 -15.03
C PRO A 32 -9.67 -1.53 -15.57
N ALA A 33 -9.47 -1.64 -16.89
CA ALA A 33 -8.38 -0.95 -17.55
C ALA A 33 -8.42 0.57 -17.25
N GLY A 34 -7.26 1.10 -16.89
CA GLY A 34 -7.04 2.53 -16.68
C GLY A 34 -7.36 3.07 -15.28
N LEU A 35 -7.65 2.19 -14.31
CA LEU A 35 -7.65 2.54 -12.89
C LEU A 35 -6.58 1.73 -12.15
N PHE A 36 -5.85 2.42 -11.27
CA PHE A 36 -4.73 1.84 -10.52
C PHE A 36 -4.91 2.01 -9.01
N PRO A 37 -4.55 0.99 -8.21
CA PRO A 37 -4.61 1.08 -6.75
C PRO A 37 -3.40 1.84 -6.19
N PRO A 38 -3.40 2.25 -4.90
CA PRO A 38 -2.32 3.01 -4.28
C PRO A 38 -1.12 2.14 -3.86
N PHE A 39 -0.86 1.02 -4.55
CA PHE A 39 0.26 0.10 -4.29
C PHE A 39 0.75 -0.53 -5.61
N PRO A 40 2.04 -0.93 -5.72
CA PRO A 40 2.59 -1.49 -6.95
C PRO A 40 2.09 -2.91 -7.24
N ASN A 41 2.37 -3.44 -8.43
CA ASN A 41 1.97 -4.78 -8.83
C ASN A 41 2.93 -5.84 -8.23
N VAL A 42 2.84 -5.97 -6.91
CA VAL A 42 3.67 -6.83 -6.07
C VAL A 42 2.78 -7.48 -5.03
N GLU A 43 2.76 -8.81 -4.97
CA GLU A 43 2.06 -9.53 -3.91
C GLU A 43 2.87 -9.54 -2.61
N LEU A 44 2.20 -9.26 -1.49
CA LEU A 44 2.77 -9.15 -0.15
C LEU A 44 1.90 -9.93 0.84
N PRO A 45 2.46 -10.47 1.94
CA PRO A 45 1.65 -11.21 2.91
C PRO A 45 0.60 -10.31 3.59
N GLY A 46 -0.53 -10.93 3.94
CA GLY A 46 -1.62 -10.34 4.72
C GLY A 46 -2.64 -9.52 3.93
N GLY A 47 -2.49 -9.41 2.61
CA GLY A 47 -3.45 -8.71 1.75
C GLY A 47 -3.55 -7.21 2.00
N VAL A 48 -4.65 -6.61 1.54
CA VAL A 48 -4.87 -5.16 1.63
C VAL A 48 -4.93 -4.65 3.06
N GLY A 49 -5.42 -5.43 4.02
CA GLY A 49 -5.54 -5.02 5.43
C GLY A 49 -4.17 -4.78 6.05
N ASP A 50 -3.26 -5.74 5.88
CA ASP A 50 -1.89 -5.65 6.36
C ASP A 50 -1.07 -4.58 5.62
N LEU A 51 -1.33 -4.38 4.33
CA LEU A 51 -0.78 -3.24 3.60
C LEU A 51 -1.17 -1.91 4.27
N ILE A 52 -2.44 -1.75 4.68
CA ILE A 52 -2.90 -0.56 5.40
C ILE A 52 -2.23 -0.47 6.77
N ALA A 53 -2.16 -1.57 7.51
CA ALA A 53 -1.52 -1.62 8.82
C ALA A 53 -0.04 -1.22 8.76
N ARG A 54 0.70 -1.59 7.69
CA ARG A 54 2.09 -1.18 7.43
C ARG A 54 2.23 0.24 6.83
N GLY A 55 1.12 0.85 6.47
CA GLY A 55 1.09 2.18 5.87
C GLY A 55 1.54 2.22 4.40
N GLY A 56 1.28 1.16 3.64
CA GLY A 56 1.62 1.04 2.23
C GLY A 56 2.90 0.24 1.98
N PHE A 57 3.29 0.16 0.71
CA PHE A 57 4.56 -0.41 0.26
C PHE A 57 5.04 0.34 -1.00
N GLY A 58 6.32 0.73 -1.00
CA GLY A 58 6.98 1.27 -2.18
C GLY A 58 6.52 2.68 -2.58
N GLN A 59 5.54 3.31 -1.95
CA GLN A 59 5.03 4.61 -2.39
C GLN A 59 6.09 5.73 -2.32
N THR A 60 6.01 6.67 -3.26
CA THR A 60 6.75 7.94 -3.22
C THR A 60 5.84 9.14 -2.87
N PHE A 61 4.61 8.84 -2.46
CA PHE A 61 3.56 9.80 -2.14
C PHE A 61 2.97 9.54 -0.76
N PHE A 62 2.10 10.43 -0.30
CA PHE A 62 1.40 10.27 0.98
C PHE A 62 0.28 9.21 0.91
N PHE A 63 0.63 7.94 1.12
CA PHE A 63 -0.27 6.78 1.02
C PHE A 63 -1.56 6.89 1.83
N ALA A 64 -1.50 7.40 3.07
CA ALA A 64 -2.68 7.55 3.91
C ALA A 64 -3.73 8.49 3.31
N GLY A 65 -3.36 9.36 2.36
CA GLY A 65 -4.31 10.20 1.62
C GLY A 65 -5.16 9.46 0.59
N ASP A 66 -4.79 8.23 0.22
CA ASP A 66 -5.54 7.37 -0.69
C ASP A 66 -6.35 6.27 0.05
N VAL A 67 -6.31 6.24 1.39
CA VAL A 67 -7.23 5.44 2.21
C VAL A 67 -8.40 6.32 2.62
N LEU A 68 -9.57 6.05 2.03
CA LEU A 68 -10.77 6.89 2.20
C LEU A 68 -11.62 6.45 3.39
N GLY A 69 -11.59 5.16 3.72
CA GLY A 69 -12.24 4.61 4.89
C GLY A 69 -11.77 3.20 5.23
N ALA A 70 -12.02 2.79 6.46
CA ALA A 70 -11.69 1.46 6.94
C ALA A 70 -12.66 1.03 8.05
N THR A 71 -12.94 -0.26 8.12
CA THR A 71 -13.53 -0.90 9.29
C THR A 71 -12.42 -1.69 9.97
N PHE A 72 -12.25 -1.53 11.28
CA PHE A 72 -11.27 -2.30 12.05
C PHE A 72 -11.83 -2.76 13.38
N ARG A 73 -11.31 -3.87 13.89
CA ARG A 73 -11.65 -4.45 15.18
C ARG A 73 -10.55 -4.14 16.17
N THR A 74 -10.88 -3.38 17.21
CA THR A 74 -9.92 -2.98 18.24
C THR A 74 -9.52 -4.15 19.13
N ARG A 75 -8.49 -3.96 19.97
CA ARG A 75 -8.04 -4.99 20.92
C ARG A 75 -9.12 -5.38 21.94
N SER A 76 -9.98 -4.43 22.32
CA SER A 76 -11.15 -4.69 23.17
C SER A 76 -12.29 -5.41 22.44
N GLY A 77 -12.15 -5.69 21.13
CA GLY A 77 -13.14 -6.37 20.30
C GLY A 77 -14.20 -5.45 19.69
N ARG A 78 -14.11 -4.13 19.88
CA ARG A 78 -15.06 -3.18 19.29
C ARG A 78 -14.83 -3.04 17.79
N ILE A 79 -15.93 -2.91 17.03
CA ILE A 79 -15.87 -2.59 15.60
C ILE A 79 -15.94 -1.08 15.43
N VAL A 80 -14.90 -0.49 14.85
CA VAL A 80 -14.80 0.94 14.54
C VAL A 80 -14.88 1.12 13.03
N LYS A 81 -15.72 2.06 12.60
CA LYS A 81 -15.82 2.49 11.20
C LYS A 81 -15.23 3.89 11.08
N ALA A 82 -14.19 4.01 10.27
CA ALA A 82 -13.46 5.25 10.02
C ALA A 82 -13.63 5.69 8.57
N GLY A 83 -13.77 7.00 8.36
CA GLY A 83 -13.88 7.58 7.02
C GLY A 83 -15.16 7.20 6.27
N GLY A 84 -15.10 7.19 4.95
CA GLY A 84 -16.24 6.89 4.09
C GLY A 84 -15.90 6.96 2.61
N ARG A 85 -16.87 6.63 1.74
CA ARG A 85 -16.68 6.63 0.27
C ARG A 85 -16.58 8.05 -0.33
N VAL A 86 -17.02 9.08 0.40
CA VAL A 86 -17.08 10.46 -0.09
C VAL A 86 -15.79 11.23 0.20
N VAL A 87 -15.27 11.92 -0.83
CA VAL A 87 -14.01 12.69 -0.81
C VAL A 87 -14.03 13.84 0.22
N LYS A 88 -15.22 14.37 0.54
CA LYS A 88 -15.42 15.40 1.56
C LYS A 88 -16.16 14.79 2.75
N ASN A 89 -15.43 14.46 3.80
CA ASN A 89 -16.01 14.16 5.10
C ASN A 89 -15.63 15.30 6.06
N VAL A 90 -16.51 16.31 6.18
CA VAL A 90 -16.24 17.56 6.91
C VAL A 90 -16.64 17.44 8.40
N GLN A 91 -17.02 16.25 8.87
CA GLN A 91 -17.49 16.03 10.25
C GLN A 91 -16.79 14.81 10.85
N GLY A 92 -15.97 15.05 11.87
CA GLY A 92 -15.37 14.01 12.71
C GLY A 92 -13.84 13.98 12.71
N TYR A 93 -13.28 13.10 13.54
CA TYR A 93 -11.85 12.86 13.64
C TYR A 93 -11.36 11.94 12.52
N ASP A 94 -10.13 12.16 12.04
CA ASP A 94 -9.52 11.33 11.01
C ASP A 94 -8.93 10.04 11.59
N LEU A 95 -9.82 9.11 11.94
CA LEU A 95 -9.44 7.78 12.44
C LEU A 95 -8.77 6.93 11.35
N THR A 96 -8.97 7.27 10.07
CA THR A 96 -8.34 6.55 8.97
C THR A 96 -6.85 6.80 8.98
N ARG A 97 -6.42 8.07 9.01
CA ARG A 97 -4.99 8.43 9.09
C ARG A 97 -4.32 7.92 10.36
N LEU A 98 -5.07 7.74 11.44
CA LEU A 98 -4.59 7.14 12.67
C LEU A 98 -4.33 5.62 12.51
N LEU A 99 -5.19 4.91 11.77
CA LEU A 99 -5.08 3.48 11.49
C LEU A 99 -3.95 3.14 10.50
N VAL A 100 -3.78 3.95 9.46
CA VAL A 100 -2.75 3.70 8.42
C VAL A 100 -1.36 3.75 9.06
N GLY A 101 -0.59 2.66 8.94
CA GLY A 101 0.75 2.58 9.53
C GLY A 101 0.75 2.30 11.04
N SER A 102 -0.36 1.86 11.63
CA SER A 102 -0.41 1.50 13.06
C SER A 102 0.24 0.15 13.38
N PHE A 103 0.66 -0.64 12.40
CA PHE A 103 1.22 -2.00 12.57
C PHE A 103 0.35 -2.88 13.49
N GLY A 104 -0.98 -2.83 13.29
CA GLY A 104 -1.95 -3.59 14.09
C GLY A 104 -2.14 -3.10 15.53
N VAL A 105 -1.51 -1.99 15.94
CA VAL A 105 -1.60 -1.48 17.31
C VAL A 105 -3.04 -1.09 17.68
N LEU A 106 -3.76 -0.42 16.79
CA LEU A 106 -5.13 0.04 17.09
C LEU A 106 -6.18 -1.06 16.89
N GLY A 107 -5.82 -2.15 16.21
CA GLY A 107 -6.72 -3.22 15.87
C GLY A 107 -6.40 -3.90 14.54
N GLU A 108 -7.18 -4.93 14.24
CA GLU A 108 -7.14 -5.67 12.98
C GLU A 108 -8.06 -4.99 11.96
N VAL A 109 -7.54 -4.72 10.76
CA VAL A 109 -8.33 -4.19 9.65
C VAL A 109 -9.29 -5.28 9.16
N VAL A 110 -10.54 -4.92 8.89
CA VAL A 110 -11.61 -5.84 8.42
C VAL A 110 -12.01 -5.52 6.98
N ASP A 111 -12.22 -4.25 6.67
CA ASP A 111 -12.57 -3.76 5.33
C ASP A 111 -11.87 -2.42 5.07
N VAL A 112 -11.54 -2.16 3.81
CA VAL A 112 -10.90 -0.91 3.39
C VAL A 112 -11.60 -0.33 2.18
N THR A 113 -11.59 0.99 2.09
CA THR A 113 -12.02 1.76 0.92
C THR A 113 -10.86 2.62 0.46
N LEU A 114 -10.39 2.37 -0.77
CA LEU A 114 -9.19 2.97 -1.36
C LEU A 114 -9.59 3.86 -2.53
N ARG A 115 -8.89 4.98 -2.67
CA ARG A 115 -8.94 5.81 -3.87
C ARG A 115 -8.18 5.10 -4.99
N LEU A 116 -8.80 5.04 -6.16
CA LEU A 116 -8.15 4.63 -7.40
C LEU A 116 -7.67 5.87 -8.14
N ARG A 117 -6.59 5.71 -8.91
CA ARG A 117 -6.05 6.79 -9.74
C ARG A 117 -6.17 6.42 -11.22
N PRO A 118 -6.57 7.36 -12.09
CA PRO A 118 -6.64 7.10 -13.51
C PRO A 118 -5.24 7.04 -14.14
N GLY A 119 -5.07 6.20 -15.14
CA GLY A 119 -3.88 6.14 -15.99
C GLY A 119 -4.20 5.49 -17.33
N ARG A 120 -3.44 5.80 -18.37
CA ARG A 120 -3.60 5.20 -19.72
C ARG A 120 -2.47 4.23 -20.07
N ALA A 121 -1.41 4.24 -19.26
CA ALA A 121 -0.30 3.32 -19.35
C ALA A 121 0.21 3.02 -17.93
N PHE A 122 0.86 1.88 -17.77
CA PHE A 122 1.54 1.43 -16.56
C PHE A 122 2.83 0.74 -16.97
N VAL A 123 3.87 0.93 -16.19
CA VAL A 123 5.11 0.17 -16.31
C VAL A 123 5.65 -0.13 -14.92
N GLN A 124 6.26 -1.30 -14.78
CA GLN A 124 7.05 -1.70 -13.63
C GLN A 124 8.37 -2.23 -14.16
N ALA A 125 9.48 -1.69 -13.68
CA ALA A 125 10.80 -2.00 -14.20
C ALA A 125 11.84 -2.08 -13.08
N LYS A 126 12.95 -2.75 -13.35
CA LYS A 126 14.10 -2.86 -12.46
C LYS A 126 15.40 -2.51 -13.16
N ARG A 127 16.38 -2.04 -12.39
CA ARG A 127 17.76 -1.84 -12.85
C ARG A 127 18.73 -2.03 -11.69
N ALA A 128 19.99 -2.30 -11.98
CA ALA A 128 21.04 -2.26 -10.98
C ALA A 128 21.14 -0.84 -10.37
N GLY A 129 21.28 -0.75 -9.06
CA GLY A 129 21.39 0.53 -8.34
C GLY A 129 20.77 0.49 -6.94
N ALA A 130 20.60 1.68 -6.38
CA ALA A 130 20.02 1.91 -5.07
C ALA A 130 18.84 2.89 -5.14
N LEU A 131 17.97 2.85 -4.12
CA LEU A 131 16.85 3.80 -3.99
C LEU A 131 17.30 5.27 -4.02
N THR A 132 18.48 5.56 -3.47
CA THR A 132 19.06 6.91 -3.45
C THR A 132 19.30 7.48 -4.84
N ASP A 133 19.50 6.62 -5.83
CA ASP A 133 19.80 7.03 -7.21
C ASP A 133 18.58 7.66 -7.89
N LEU A 134 17.37 7.41 -7.36
CA LEU A 134 16.12 7.96 -7.89
C LEU A 134 15.98 9.46 -7.61
N ALA A 135 16.66 10.00 -6.60
CA ALA A 135 16.63 11.42 -6.29
C ALA A 135 17.21 12.29 -7.41
N ALA A 136 18.08 11.71 -8.26
CA ALA A 136 18.66 12.40 -9.41
C ALA A 136 17.76 12.37 -10.66
N LEU A 137 16.67 11.60 -10.66
CA LEU A 137 15.78 11.50 -11.82
C LEU A 137 14.85 12.73 -11.88
N PRO A 138 14.63 13.32 -13.07
CA PRO A 138 13.72 14.44 -13.24
C PRO A 138 12.23 14.02 -13.18
N ILE A 139 11.94 12.73 -13.00
CA ILE A 139 10.61 12.18 -12.80
C ILE A 139 10.64 11.28 -11.57
N THR A 140 9.70 11.52 -10.65
CA THR A 140 9.50 10.64 -9.49
C THR A 140 8.50 9.54 -9.86
N PRO A 141 8.89 8.25 -9.83
CA PRO A 141 7.94 7.15 -10.05
C PRO A 141 6.86 7.15 -8.97
N ARG A 142 5.69 6.51 -9.21
CA ARG A 142 4.64 6.42 -8.17
C ARG A 142 5.08 5.50 -7.04
N PHE A 143 5.82 4.46 -7.40
CA PHE A 143 6.38 3.49 -6.47
C PHE A 143 7.85 3.25 -6.77
N ALA A 144 8.63 3.03 -5.72
CA ALA A 144 10.01 2.59 -5.78
C ALA A 144 10.38 1.76 -4.54
N TRP A 145 11.11 0.69 -4.75
CA TRP A 145 11.73 -0.12 -3.69
C TRP A 145 13.08 -0.63 -4.18
N GLN A 146 13.92 -1.09 -3.26
CA GLN A 146 15.18 -1.75 -3.56
C GLN A 146 15.14 -3.15 -2.99
N ASP A 147 15.70 -4.10 -3.74
CA ASP A 147 15.99 -5.44 -3.24
C ASP A 147 17.44 -5.80 -3.58
N GLY A 148 18.29 -5.83 -2.57
CA GLY A 148 19.72 -6.08 -2.76
C GLY A 148 20.38 -4.96 -3.57
N GLY A 149 20.99 -5.31 -4.70
CA GLY A 149 21.64 -4.38 -5.62
C GLY A 149 20.76 -3.89 -6.77
N GLU A 150 19.46 -4.19 -6.75
CA GLU A 150 18.50 -3.75 -7.77
C GLU A 150 17.52 -2.73 -7.18
N VAL A 151 17.23 -1.69 -7.95
CA VAL A 151 16.13 -0.76 -7.68
C VAL A 151 14.99 -1.06 -8.64
N PHE A 152 13.80 -1.12 -8.07
CA PHE A 152 12.55 -1.31 -8.79
C PHE A 152 11.76 -0.02 -8.74
N ALA A 153 11.05 0.28 -9.80
CA ALA A 153 10.14 1.41 -9.86
C ALA A 153 8.91 1.07 -10.70
N ALA A 154 7.77 1.58 -10.27
CA ALA A 154 6.52 1.48 -11.02
C ALA A 154 5.86 2.85 -11.17
N HIS A 155 5.31 3.10 -12.35
CA HIS A 155 4.64 4.35 -12.66
C HIS A 155 3.44 4.10 -13.58
N PHE A 156 2.38 4.88 -13.37
CA PHE A 156 1.23 4.94 -14.25
C PHE A 156 0.79 6.39 -14.41
N GLY A 157 0.15 6.69 -15.54
CA GLY A 157 -0.27 8.05 -15.85
C GLY A 157 -0.62 8.22 -17.32
N ALA A 158 -0.41 9.42 -17.86
CA ALA A 158 -0.54 9.64 -19.29
C ALA A 158 0.50 8.81 -20.06
N VAL A 159 0.17 8.34 -21.27
CA VAL A 159 1.07 7.50 -22.09
C VAL A 159 2.45 8.13 -22.23
N ARG A 160 2.51 9.42 -22.56
CA ARG A 160 3.77 10.18 -22.70
C ARG A 160 4.58 10.30 -21.40
N GLU A 161 3.91 10.34 -20.24
CA GLU A 161 4.63 10.38 -18.96
C GLU A 161 5.28 9.03 -18.66
N VAL A 162 4.58 7.93 -18.99
CA VAL A 162 5.11 6.57 -18.83
C VAL A 162 6.24 6.30 -19.82
N GLU A 163 6.09 6.67 -21.10
CA GLU A 163 7.16 6.57 -22.11
C GLU A 163 8.41 7.34 -21.65
N ARG A 164 8.25 8.58 -21.22
CA ARG A 164 9.35 9.40 -20.70
C ARG A 164 9.99 8.80 -19.45
N PHE A 165 9.19 8.20 -18.55
CA PHE A 165 9.72 7.48 -17.40
C PHE A 165 10.56 6.28 -17.83
N VAL A 166 10.12 5.49 -18.81
CA VAL A 166 10.89 4.35 -19.36
C VAL A 166 12.22 4.81 -19.96
N GLU A 167 12.22 5.91 -20.73
CA GLU A 167 13.45 6.48 -21.32
C GLU A 167 14.46 6.92 -20.25
N ILE A 168 13.98 7.54 -19.16
CA ILE A 168 14.84 8.09 -18.09
C ILE A 168 15.30 7.01 -17.11
N PHE A 169 14.38 6.13 -16.70
CA PHE A 169 14.67 5.07 -15.74
C PHE A 169 15.51 3.97 -16.41
N GLY A 170 15.19 3.63 -17.66
CA GLY A 170 15.78 2.49 -18.35
C GLY A 170 15.51 1.18 -17.63
N GLY A 171 16.43 0.22 -17.76
CA GLY A 171 16.31 -1.07 -17.09
C GLY A 171 15.42 -2.07 -17.83
N GLU A 172 15.06 -3.13 -17.13
CA GLU A 172 14.27 -4.26 -17.62
C GLU A 172 12.84 -4.16 -17.08
N GLU A 173 11.83 -4.23 -17.97
CA GLU A 173 10.43 -4.33 -17.56
C GLU A 173 10.18 -5.66 -16.85
N VAL A 174 9.44 -5.60 -15.74
CA VAL A 174 9.06 -6.77 -14.96
C VAL A 174 7.55 -6.79 -14.76
N GLY A 175 6.97 -7.97 -14.89
CA GLY A 175 5.55 -8.19 -14.62
C GLY A 175 5.23 -8.19 -13.13
N THR A 176 4.19 -8.94 -12.76
CA THR A 176 3.83 -9.19 -11.36
C THR A 176 4.99 -9.82 -10.60
N LEU A 177 5.29 -9.29 -9.42
CA LEU A 177 6.20 -9.90 -8.46
C LEU A 177 5.42 -10.51 -7.30
N ASP A 178 5.98 -11.53 -6.68
CA ASP A 178 5.42 -12.16 -5.48
C ASP A 178 6.51 -12.32 -4.41
N PHE A 179 6.35 -11.59 -3.30
CA PHE A 179 7.25 -11.67 -2.15
C PHE A 179 6.69 -12.47 -0.98
N THR A 180 5.49 -13.04 -1.08
CA THR A 180 4.85 -13.77 0.03
C THR A 180 5.75 -14.86 0.62
N ARG A 181 6.45 -15.62 -0.24
CA ARG A 181 7.36 -16.70 0.16
C ARG A 181 8.56 -16.24 0.99
N ARG A 182 8.92 -14.95 0.93
CA ARG A 182 10.02 -14.37 1.72
C ARG A 182 9.61 -14.02 3.14
N PHE A 183 8.30 -13.96 3.39
CA PHE A 183 7.70 -13.50 4.63
C PHE A 183 6.70 -14.52 5.20
N PRO A 184 7.10 -15.79 5.41
CA PRO A 184 6.20 -16.83 5.92
C PRO A 184 5.60 -16.50 7.28
N ASP A 185 6.31 -15.72 8.11
CA ASP A 185 5.89 -15.28 9.44
C ASP A 185 5.36 -13.84 9.44
N GLY A 186 4.94 -13.34 8.27
CA GLY A 186 4.53 -11.96 8.07
C GLY A 186 5.68 -11.02 7.68
N MET A 187 5.31 -9.81 7.27
CA MET A 187 6.23 -8.77 6.80
C MET A 187 6.30 -7.65 7.84
N GLY A 188 7.41 -7.60 8.57
CA GLY A 188 7.69 -6.60 9.59
C GLY A 188 8.86 -5.70 9.21
N VAL A 189 9.24 -4.80 10.10
CA VAL A 189 10.40 -3.93 9.96
C VAL A 189 11.63 -4.57 10.58
N GLY A 190 12.74 -4.61 9.83
CA GLY A 190 14.02 -5.13 10.30
C GLY A 190 15.10 -5.08 9.22
N PRO A 191 16.37 -5.34 9.57
CA PRO A 191 17.45 -5.37 8.58
C PRO A 191 17.19 -6.40 7.48
N SER A 192 17.14 -5.96 6.22
CA SER A 192 16.97 -6.85 5.08
C SER A 192 17.43 -6.18 3.78
N SER A 193 17.49 -6.98 2.70
CA SER A 193 17.77 -6.48 1.34
C SER A 193 16.58 -5.72 0.74
N LEU A 194 15.35 -6.06 1.14
CA LEU A 194 14.13 -5.44 0.62
C LEU A 194 13.77 -4.20 1.44
N LYS A 195 13.79 -3.03 0.82
CA LYS A 195 13.45 -1.76 1.47
C LYS A 195 12.72 -0.83 0.53
N ASP A 196 11.85 0.02 1.10
CA ASP A 196 11.29 1.18 0.40
C ASP A 196 11.83 2.48 1.01
N GLY A 197 11.28 3.63 0.61
CA GLY A 197 11.68 4.93 1.17
C GLY A 197 11.41 5.12 2.67
N ARG A 198 10.74 4.17 3.33
CA ARG A 198 10.37 4.25 4.76
C ARG A 198 11.03 3.19 5.61
N PHE A 199 11.02 1.93 5.16
CA PHE A 199 11.44 0.79 5.98
C PHE A 199 12.26 -0.23 5.19
N ALA A 200 13.13 -0.95 5.91
CA ALA A 200 13.63 -2.26 5.49
C ALA A 200 12.69 -3.35 6.04
N TRP A 201 12.34 -4.31 5.19
CA TRP A 201 11.27 -5.27 5.43
C TRP A 201 11.83 -6.67 5.68
N ALA A 202 11.58 -7.22 6.86
CA ALA A 202 12.08 -8.52 7.29
C ALA A 202 10.95 -9.50 7.59
N ASN A 203 11.25 -10.80 7.50
CA ASN A 203 10.33 -11.85 7.94
C ASN A 203 10.03 -11.74 9.44
N GLY A 204 8.76 -11.86 9.80
CA GLY A 204 8.26 -11.74 11.17
C GLY A 204 7.41 -10.49 11.38
N HIS A 205 7.18 -10.17 12.66
CA HIS A 205 6.24 -9.12 13.08
C HIS A 205 6.93 -7.88 13.68
N GLY A 206 8.18 -7.61 13.28
CA GLY A 206 8.90 -6.40 13.69
C GLY A 206 8.10 -5.14 13.35
N ARG A 207 8.10 -4.16 14.25
CA ARG A 207 7.41 -2.87 14.05
C ARG A 207 8.24 -1.70 14.60
N PRO A 208 8.02 -0.47 14.12
CA PRO A 208 8.62 0.72 14.71
C PRO A 208 8.24 0.89 16.18
N SER A 209 9.01 1.66 16.94
CA SER A 209 8.66 2.00 18.32
C SER A 209 7.33 2.75 18.38
N VAL A 210 6.46 2.32 19.29
CA VAL A 210 5.12 2.91 19.45
C VAL A 210 5.21 4.02 20.51
N PRO A 211 4.85 5.28 20.18
CA PRO A 211 4.85 6.36 21.16
C PRO A 211 3.84 6.10 22.29
N MET A 212 4.16 6.51 23.52
CA MET A 212 3.30 6.31 24.71
C MET A 212 1.85 6.80 24.51
N LEU A 213 1.68 7.95 23.85
CA LEU A 213 0.33 8.49 23.57
C LEU A 213 -0.48 7.56 22.65
N PHE A 214 0.18 6.87 21.72
CA PHE A 214 -0.46 5.96 20.78
C PHE A 214 -0.85 4.64 21.45
N GLU A 215 -0.04 4.13 22.39
CA GLU A 215 -0.42 2.98 23.21
C GLU A 215 -1.63 3.29 24.10
N ARG A 216 -1.63 4.44 24.79
CA ARG A 216 -2.80 4.87 25.61
C ARG A 216 -4.07 5.00 24.79
N LEU A 217 -3.95 5.49 23.56
CA LEU A 217 -5.07 5.57 22.63
C LEU A 217 -5.57 4.17 22.23
N ALA A 218 -4.66 3.24 21.93
CA ALA A 218 -5.00 1.87 21.59
C ALA A 218 -5.71 1.13 22.73
N GLU A 219 -5.34 1.40 23.99
CA GLU A 219 -6.01 0.88 25.19
C GLU A 219 -7.42 1.46 25.39
N ALA A 220 -7.63 2.71 24.99
CA ALA A 220 -8.91 3.40 25.14
C ALA A 220 -9.94 3.04 24.05
N LEU A 221 -9.51 2.48 22.92
CA LEU A 221 -10.31 2.05 21.75
C LEU A 221 -10.84 0.61 21.85
#